data_AF-A0A963PLT9-F1
#
_entry.id   AF-A0A963PLT9-F1
#
_cell.length_a   1.000
_cell.length_b   1.000
_cell.length_c   1.000
_cell.angle_alpha   90.00
_cell.angle_beta   90.00
_cell.angle_gamma   90.00
#
_symmetry.space_group_name_H-M   'P 1'
#
loop_
_entity.id
_entity.type
_entity.pdbx_description
1 polymer ?
#
loop_
_entity_poly.entity_id
_entity_poly.type
_entity_poly.pdbx_seq_one_letter_code
_entity_poly.pdbx_strand_id
1 'polypeptide(L)'
;MAHDARNIGTDGKPLPVLPPERDPRLSIRVIRVMFYVPGFTALLLLKTGEPTGFGITIEFLMLASAASIVAGMFISAQSSGANSDTASRVGLWCGALVLELMGIVSLLNALPTLFHQLANSELLHRIVPGAAPVALGASELIPALAIVPFMVYQLAGFGTLHFVVSRQVNWLINLSIPVLILTAYVANREAMFLLERLTGGTLVLLMTGTAIYGIFELKRMQADHDARKPPKVGKHAVEAAVAP
;
A
#
# COMPACT_ATOMS: atom_id res chain seq x y z
N MET A 1 12.88 -31.72 -14.25
CA MET A 1 13.59 -31.90 -12.97
C MET A 1 14.75 -30.92 -12.74
N ALA A 2 15.06 -29.99 -13.65
CA ALA A 2 16.18 -29.03 -13.50
C ALA A 2 15.81 -27.66 -12.88
N HIS A 3 14.54 -27.44 -12.48
CA HIS A 3 14.09 -26.16 -11.92
C HIS A 3 14.16 -26.11 -10.38
N ASP A 4 14.21 -27.26 -9.71
CA ASP A 4 14.21 -27.35 -8.23
C ASP A 4 15.58 -27.03 -7.61
N ALA A 5 16.68 -27.21 -8.34
CA ALA A 5 18.03 -26.94 -7.84
C ALA A 5 18.35 -25.43 -7.65
N ARG A 6 17.48 -24.52 -8.13
CA ARG A 6 17.72 -23.06 -8.04
C ARG A 6 17.28 -22.44 -6.71
N ASN A 7 16.45 -23.14 -5.93
CA ASN A 7 15.87 -22.63 -4.69
C ASN A 7 16.38 -23.36 -3.45
N ILE A 8 17.43 -24.17 -3.57
CA ILE A 8 18.06 -24.88 -2.46
C ILE A 8 19.37 -24.16 -2.14
N GLY A 9 19.55 -23.80 -0.87
CA GLY A 9 20.74 -23.15 -0.37
C GLY A 9 21.94 -24.09 -0.32
N THR A 10 23.12 -23.52 -0.07
CA THR A 10 24.37 -24.26 0.16
C THR A 10 24.29 -25.24 1.34
N ASP A 11 23.31 -25.05 2.23
CA ASP A 11 22.98 -25.89 3.38
C ASP A 11 21.95 -27.00 3.06
N GLY A 12 21.51 -27.13 1.81
CA GLY A 12 20.51 -28.12 1.39
C GLY A 12 19.06 -27.78 1.79
N LYS A 13 18.82 -26.60 2.40
CA LYS A 13 17.48 -26.14 2.79
C LYS A 13 16.88 -25.20 1.72
N PRO A 14 15.54 -25.07 1.64
CA PRO A 14 14.93 -24.10 0.76
C PRO A 14 15.37 -22.66 1.13
N LEU A 15 15.66 -21.86 0.10
CA LEU A 15 15.93 -20.44 0.21
C LEU A 15 14.63 -19.67 0.51
N PRO A 16 14.69 -18.52 1.19
CA PRO A 16 13.53 -17.67 1.40
C PRO A 16 12.97 -17.21 0.06
N VAL A 17 11.64 -17.27 -0.10
CA VAL A 17 10.96 -16.77 -1.30
C VAL A 17 10.89 -15.26 -1.22
N LEU A 18 11.72 -14.58 -2.01
CA LEU A 18 11.76 -13.12 -2.08
C LEU A 18 10.66 -12.57 -2.99
N PRO A 19 10.16 -11.34 -2.74
CA PRO A 19 9.23 -10.70 -3.66
C PRO A 19 9.86 -10.55 -5.06
N PRO A 20 9.05 -10.59 -6.14
CA PRO A 20 9.57 -10.46 -7.49
C PRO A 20 10.21 -9.08 -7.71
N GLU A 21 11.17 -9.01 -8.64
CA GLU A 21 11.68 -7.73 -9.12
C GLU A 21 10.54 -6.97 -9.82
N ARG A 22 10.29 -5.73 -9.40
CA ARG A 22 9.28 -4.85 -9.99
C ARG A 22 9.98 -3.76 -10.81
N ASP A 23 9.40 -3.33 -11.92
CA ASP A 23 9.95 -2.22 -12.68
C ASP A 23 9.72 -0.90 -11.91
N PRO A 24 10.77 -0.20 -11.45
CA PRO A 24 10.63 1.05 -10.71
C PRO A 24 9.92 2.14 -11.53
N ARG A 25 10.00 2.09 -12.87
CA ARG A 25 9.33 3.07 -13.76
C ARG A 25 7.81 2.94 -13.70
N LEU A 26 7.30 1.71 -13.55
CA LEU A 26 5.88 1.45 -13.41
C LEU A 26 5.38 1.97 -12.06
N SER A 27 6.13 1.72 -10.99
CA SER A 27 5.81 2.19 -9.63
C SER A 27 5.80 3.72 -9.52
N ILE A 28 6.75 4.42 -10.15
CA ILE A 28 6.80 5.89 -10.17
C ILE A 28 5.57 6.51 -10.88
N ARG A 29 5.04 5.85 -11.92
CA ARG A 29 3.82 6.31 -12.62
C ARG A 29 2.58 6.21 -11.72
N VAL A 30 2.46 5.13 -10.95
CA VAL A 30 1.35 4.93 -9.98
C VAL A 30 1.40 5.97 -8.87
N ILE A 31 2.60 6.31 -8.40
CA ILE A 31 2.81 7.32 -7.35
C ILE A 31 2.38 8.72 -7.79
N ARG A 32 2.66 9.10 -9.05
CA ARG A 32 2.19 10.40 -9.58
C ARG A 32 0.66 10.51 -9.53
N VAL A 33 -0.07 9.45 -9.88
CA VAL A 33 -1.53 9.43 -9.80
C VAL A 33 -2.01 9.60 -8.35
N MET A 34 -1.35 8.94 -7.39
CA MET A 34 -1.66 9.09 -5.96
C MET A 34 -1.29 10.45 -5.36
N PHE A 35 -0.42 11.24 -5.99
CA PHE A 35 -0.07 12.59 -5.54
C PHE A 35 -1.01 13.67 -6.06
N TYR A 36 -1.43 13.57 -7.32
CA TYR A 36 -2.22 14.62 -7.95
C TYR A 36 -3.65 14.67 -7.42
N VAL A 37 -4.22 13.54 -7.00
CA VAL A 37 -5.60 13.50 -6.49
C VAL A 37 -5.72 14.16 -5.10
N PRO A 38 -4.89 13.83 -4.09
CA PRO A 38 -4.95 14.45 -2.77
C PRO A 38 -4.55 15.93 -2.71
N GLY A 39 -3.45 16.31 -3.40
CA GLY A 39 -2.90 17.65 -3.34
C GLY A 39 -3.82 18.69 -3.98
N PHE A 40 -4.51 18.31 -5.05
CA PHE A 40 -5.53 19.14 -5.67
C PHE A 40 -6.77 19.26 -4.79
N THR A 41 -7.21 18.17 -4.15
CA THR A 41 -8.37 18.20 -3.23
C THR A 41 -8.08 19.00 -1.96
N ALA A 42 -6.90 18.86 -1.35
CA ALA A 42 -6.51 19.66 -0.18
C ALA A 42 -6.42 21.17 -0.50
N LEU A 43 -5.91 21.53 -1.68
CA LEU A 43 -5.88 22.92 -2.17
C LEU A 43 -7.28 23.50 -2.42
N LEU A 44 -8.20 22.69 -2.96
CA LEU A 44 -9.59 23.09 -3.13
C LEU A 44 -10.26 23.31 -1.77
N LEU A 45 -10.01 22.45 -0.79
CA LEU A 45 -10.64 22.49 0.54
C LEU A 45 -10.10 23.60 1.46
N LEU A 46 -8.79 23.86 1.42
CA LEU A 46 -8.19 25.00 2.12
C LEU A 46 -8.70 26.35 1.59
N LYS A 47 -9.03 26.42 0.30
CA LYS A 47 -9.59 27.61 -0.33
C LYS A 47 -11.09 27.81 -0.01
N THR A 48 -11.79 26.76 0.42
CA THR A 48 -13.21 26.83 0.77
C THR A 48 -13.48 27.05 2.26
N GLY A 49 -12.53 26.82 3.17
CA GLY A 49 -12.66 27.30 4.57
C GLY A 49 -13.73 26.61 5.42
N GLU A 50 -14.07 25.34 5.16
CA GLU A 50 -14.96 24.59 6.05
C GLU A 50 -14.27 24.20 7.38
N PRO A 51 -14.94 24.39 8.53
CA PRO A 51 -14.34 24.17 9.84
C PRO A 51 -14.54 22.72 10.32
N THR A 52 -13.46 22.15 10.85
CA THR A 52 -13.44 21.05 11.84
C THR A 52 -13.91 19.64 11.40
N GLY A 53 -14.93 19.49 10.56
CA GLY A 53 -15.44 18.18 10.10
C GLY A 53 -14.49 17.42 9.16
N PHE A 54 -13.64 18.16 8.45
CA PHE A 54 -12.66 17.61 7.51
C PHE A 54 -11.40 16.98 8.16
N GLY A 55 -11.17 17.17 9.47
CA GLY A 55 -9.87 16.95 10.11
C GLY A 55 -9.28 15.55 9.88
N ILE A 56 -9.95 14.49 10.32
CA ILE A 56 -9.43 13.12 10.29
C ILE A 56 -9.27 12.61 8.85
N THR A 57 -10.28 12.82 7.99
CA THR A 57 -10.24 12.43 6.57
C THR A 57 -9.09 13.09 5.83
N ILE A 58 -8.88 14.40 6.05
CA ILE A 58 -7.74 15.13 5.47
C ILE A 58 -6.42 14.63 6.04
N GLU A 59 -6.33 14.37 7.35
CA GLU A 59 -5.12 13.81 7.96
C GLU A 59 -4.74 12.47 7.32
N PHE A 60 -5.71 11.57 7.08
CA PHE A 60 -5.49 10.32 6.36
C PHE A 60 -5.06 10.52 4.91
N LEU A 61 -5.64 11.51 4.23
CA LEU A 61 -5.30 11.86 2.86
C LEU A 61 -3.89 12.46 2.76
N MET A 62 -3.50 13.28 3.73
CA MET A 62 -2.14 13.82 3.89
C MET A 62 -1.14 12.71 4.21
N LEU A 63 -1.51 11.77 5.09
CA LEU A 63 -0.70 10.60 5.42
C LEU A 63 -0.47 9.71 4.19
N ALA A 64 -1.52 9.46 3.41
CA ALA A 64 -1.42 8.72 2.15
C ALA A 64 -0.45 9.39 1.15
N SER A 65 -0.52 10.73 1.08
CA SER A 65 0.34 11.54 0.22
C SER A 65 1.81 11.50 0.69
N ALA A 66 2.04 11.69 1.98
CA ALA A 66 3.37 11.62 2.60
C ALA A 66 3.99 10.23 2.42
N ALA A 67 3.22 9.16 2.66
CA ALA A 67 3.65 7.80 2.40
C ALA A 67 4.03 7.59 0.93
N SER A 68 3.24 8.16 0.01
CA SER A 68 3.51 8.11 -1.44
C SER A 68 4.78 8.88 -1.83
N ILE A 69 5.03 10.06 -1.25
CA ILE A 69 6.29 10.82 -1.42
C ILE A 69 7.47 9.96 -1.01
N VAL A 70 7.45 9.50 0.24
CA VAL A 70 8.57 8.79 0.85
C VAL A 70 8.85 7.50 0.09
N ALA A 71 7.83 6.68 -0.14
CA ALA A 71 8.00 5.47 -0.93
C ALA A 71 8.45 5.75 -2.36
N GLY A 72 7.96 6.82 -3.01
CA GLY A 72 8.40 7.23 -4.33
C GLY A 72 9.87 7.62 -4.38
N MET A 73 10.37 8.39 -3.41
CA MET A 73 11.80 8.67 -3.27
C MET A 73 12.59 7.37 -3.15
N PHE A 74 12.16 6.47 -2.27
CA PHE A 74 12.83 5.19 -2.06
C PHE A 74 12.77 4.24 -3.25
N ILE A 75 11.77 4.32 -4.12
CA ILE A 75 11.67 3.51 -5.34
C ILE A 75 12.51 4.15 -6.46
N SER A 76 12.47 5.47 -6.57
CA SER A 76 13.18 6.23 -7.61
C SER A 76 14.70 6.29 -7.43
N ALA A 77 15.18 6.19 -6.19
CA ALA A 77 16.60 6.22 -5.87
C ALA A 77 17.33 4.89 -6.16
N GLN A 78 16.61 3.84 -6.58
CA GLN A 78 17.17 2.48 -6.68
C GLN A 78 17.42 2.05 -8.12
N SER A 79 18.45 1.23 -8.29
CA SER A 79 18.71 0.54 -9.56
C SER A 79 17.92 -0.77 -9.62
N SER A 80 17.29 -1.06 -10.77
CA SER A 80 16.70 -2.38 -11.05
C SER A 80 17.60 -3.18 -11.98
N GLY A 81 17.93 -4.43 -11.63
CA GLY A 81 18.60 -5.37 -12.54
C GLY A 81 19.57 -6.33 -11.86
N ALA A 82 20.23 -7.16 -12.67
CA ALA A 82 21.12 -8.24 -12.20
C ALA A 82 22.34 -7.77 -11.38
N ASN A 83 22.69 -6.48 -11.45
CA ASN A 83 23.82 -5.86 -10.75
C ASN A 83 23.40 -4.86 -9.67
N SER A 84 22.10 -4.75 -9.35
CA SER A 84 21.64 -3.87 -8.27
C SER A 84 22.13 -4.40 -6.92
N ASP A 85 22.66 -3.51 -6.08
CA ASP A 85 23.11 -3.85 -4.74
C ASP A 85 21.94 -4.30 -3.85
N THR A 86 22.27 -4.98 -2.74
CA THR A 86 21.29 -5.54 -1.80
C THR A 86 20.37 -4.47 -1.22
N ALA A 87 20.87 -3.24 -0.97
CA ALA A 87 20.05 -2.17 -0.44
C ALA A 87 19.05 -1.64 -1.48
N SER A 88 19.44 -1.60 -2.77
CA SER A 88 18.52 -1.26 -3.87
C SER A 88 17.34 -2.22 -4.00
N ARG A 89 17.60 -3.52 -3.93
CA ARG A 89 16.57 -4.58 -4.07
C ARG A 89 15.55 -4.53 -2.93
N VAL A 90 16.05 -4.44 -1.70
CA VAL A 90 15.19 -4.35 -0.51
C VAL A 90 14.45 -3.01 -0.45
N GLY A 91 15.10 -1.92 -0.85
CA GLY A 91 14.50 -0.58 -0.90
C GLY A 91 13.26 -0.52 -1.80
N LEU A 92 13.28 -1.20 -2.94
CA LEU A 92 12.13 -1.28 -3.85
C LEU A 92 10.94 -2.00 -3.21
N TRP A 93 11.16 -3.13 -2.54
CA TRP A 93 10.10 -3.89 -1.87
C TRP A 93 9.57 -3.17 -0.64
N CYS A 94 10.44 -2.54 0.14
CA CYS A 94 10.06 -1.71 1.28
C CYS A 94 9.20 -0.52 0.84
N GLY A 95 9.60 0.18 -0.24
CA GLY A 95 8.81 1.26 -0.81
C GLY A 95 7.44 0.80 -1.28
N ALA A 96 7.37 -0.36 -1.95
CA ALA A 96 6.10 -0.93 -2.37
C ALA A 96 5.19 -1.31 -1.18
N LEU A 97 5.75 -1.92 -0.12
CA LEU A 97 5.01 -2.25 1.10
C LEU A 97 4.43 -1.00 1.77
N VAL A 98 5.21 0.09 1.83
CA VAL A 98 4.75 1.38 2.37
C VAL A 98 3.63 1.97 1.51
N LEU A 99 3.72 1.91 0.18
CA LEU A 99 2.61 2.33 -0.70
C LEU A 99 1.35 1.51 -0.48
N GLU A 100 1.49 0.19 -0.40
CA GLU A 100 0.37 -0.73 -0.24
C GLU A 100 -0.36 -0.48 1.09
N LEU A 101 0.38 -0.34 2.22
CA LEU A 101 -0.21 -0.26 3.56
C LEU A 101 -0.48 1.17 4.04
N MET A 102 0.41 2.12 3.78
CA MET A 102 0.28 3.49 4.29
C MET A 102 -0.25 4.46 3.24
N GLY A 103 -0.01 4.20 1.95
CA GLY A 103 -0.56 4.98 0.85
C GLY A 103 -2.01 4.60 0.55
N ILE A 104 -2.19 3.42 -0.06
CA ILE A 104 -3.47 3.00 -0.63
C ILE A 104 -4.54 2.81 0.44
N VAL A 105 -4.24 2.13 1.56
CA VAL A 105 -5.23 1.91 2.63
C VAL A 105 -5.69 3.24 3.25
N SER A 106 -4.76 4.15 3.55
CA SER A 106 -5.09 5.48 4.08
C SER A 106 -5.94 6.29 3.09
N LEU A 107 -5.62 6.22 1.79
CA LEU A 107 -6.41 6.86 0.74
C LEU A 107 -7.83 6.27 0.68
N LEU A 108 -7.95 4.94 0.65
CA LEU A 108 -9.24 4.25 0.59
C LEU A 108 -10.09 4.48 1.85
N ASN A 109 -9.47 4.67 3.01
CA ASN A 109 -10.16 5.06 4.24
C ASN A 109 -10.71 6.51 4.17
N ALA A 110 -9.94 7.42 3.57
CA ALA A 110 -10.35 8.82 3.45
C ALA A 110 -11.44 9.05 2.39
N LEU A 111 -11.48 8.24 1.32
CA LEU A 111 -12.37 8.49 0.18
C LEU A 111 -13.88 8.51 0.52
N PRO A 112 -14.46 7.55 1.26
CA PRO A 112 -15.89 7.56 1.54
C PRO A 112 -16.35 8.82 2.28
N THR A 113 -15.65 9.18 3.35
CA THR A 113 -15.97 10.37 4.16
C THR A 113 -15.77 11.66 3.36
N LEU A 114 -14.71 11.74 2.54
CA LEU A 114 -14.46 12.88 1.66
C LEU A 114 -15.60 13.08 0.65
N PHE A 115 -16.07 12.01 0.01
CA PHE A 115 -17.17 12.09 -0.95
C PHE A 115 -18.48 12.49 -0.27
N HIS A 116 -18.77 11.94 0.91
CA HIS A 116 -19.95 12.31 1.68
C HIS A 116 -19.93 13.78 2.12
N GLN A 117 -18.76 14.29 2.53
CA GLN A 117 -18.59 15.69 2.90
C GLN A 117 -18.71 16.63 1.69
N LEU A 118 -18.09 16.30 0.55
CA LEU A 118 -18.23 17.08 -0.69
C LEU A 118 -19.68 17.12 -1.17
N ALA A 119 -20.40 16.01 -1.08
CA ALA A 119 -21.80 15.88 -1.44
C ALA A 119 -22.76 16.71 -0.59
N ASN A 120 -22.35 17.10 0.62
CA ASN A 120 -23.19 17.84 1.55
C ASN A 120 -22.62 19.24 1.86
N SER A 121 -21.54 19.65 1.17
CA SER A 121 -20.91 20.95 1.41
C SER A 121 -21.81 22.09 0.95
N GLU A 122 -22.19 22.96 1.89
CA GLU A 122 -22.99 24.16 1.61
C GLU A 122 -22.26 25.13 0.66
N LEU A 123 -20.92 25.09 0.65
CA LEU A 123 -20.10 26.04 -0.09
C LEU A 123 -20.06 25.73 -1.59
N LEU A 124 -20.05 24.44 -1.95
CA LEU A 124 -20.19 24.01 -3.34
C LEU A 124 -21.60 24.27 -3.88
N HIS A 125 -22.62 24.11 -3.03
CA HIS A 125 -24.02 24.28 -3.43
C HIS A 125 -24.52 25.73 -3.37
N ARG A 126 -23.87 26.63 -2.61
CA ARG A 126 -24.20 28.07 -2.58
C ARG A 126 -23.94 28.80 -3.91
N ILE A 127 -23.12 28.24 -4.80
CA ILE A 127 -22.72 28.89 -6.05
C ILE A 127 -23.85 28.87 -7.10
N VAL A 128 -24.92 28.08 -6.90
CA VAL A 128 -26.10 28.07 -7.78
C VAL A 128 -27.39 28.23 -6.95
N PRO A 129 -28.04 29.42 -6.97
CA PRO A 129 -29.34 29.61 -6.34
C PRO A 129 -30.36 28.62 -6.92
N GLY A 130 -30.96 27.78 -6.07
CA GLY A 130 -31.95 26.77 -6.48
C GLY A 130 -31.39 25.39 -6.81
N ALA A 131 -30.09 25.14 -6.61
CA ALA A 131 -29.56 23.78 -6.67
C ALA A 131 -30.20 22.92 -5.57
N ALA A 132 -30.92 21.87 -5.99
CA ALA A 132 -31.51 20.91 -5.05
C ALA A 132 -30.39 20.08 -4.39
N PRO A 133 -30.46 19.82 -3.07
CA PRO A 133 -29.56 18.88 -2.42
C PRO A 133 -29.76 17.48 -3.05
N VAL A 134 -28.72 16.97 -3.71
CA VAL A 134 -28.76 15.64 -4.32
C VAL A 134 -28.42 14.61 -3.25
N ALA A 135 -29.43 13.91 -2.72
CA ALA A 135 -29.18 12.74 -1.89
C ALA A 135 -28.55 11.64 -2.76
N LEU A 136 -27.26 11.35 -2.55
CA LEU A 136 -26.55 10.32 -3.34
C LEU A 136 -27.08 8.90 -3.11
N GLY A 137 -27.82 8.67 -2.02
CA GLY A 137 -28.44 7.39 -1.71
C GLY A 137 -27.41 6.25 -1.66
N ALA A 138 -27.71 5.14 -2.34
CA ALA A 138 -26.79 3.98 -2.38
C ALA A 138 -25.45 4.28 -3.08
N SER A 139 -25.35 5.36 -3.87
CA SER A 139 -24.12 5.75 -4.56
C SER A 139 -23.02 6.20 -3.59
N GLU A 140 -23.37 6.56 -2.35
CA GLU A 140 -22.40 6.85 -1.28
C GLU A 140 -21.56 5.63 -0.86
N LEU A 141 -22.01 4.42 -1.19
CA LEU A 141 -21.27 3.17 -0.89
C LEU A 141 -20.24 2.83 -1.97
N ILE A 142 -20.26 3.49 -3.13
CA ILE A 142 -19.34 3.21 -4.24
C ILE A 142 -17.87 3.35 -3.78
N PRO A 143 -17.47 4.41 -3.03
CA PRO A 143 -16.12 4.51 -2.50
C PRO A 143 -15.78 3.41 -1.47
N ALA A 144 -16.76 2.97 -0.67
CA ALA A 144 -16.57 1.88 0.28
C ALA A 144 -16.37 0.53 -0.44
N LEU A 145 -17.04 0.30 -1.57
CA LEU A 145 -16.85 -0.87 -2.43
C LEU A 145 -15.52 -0.85 -3.19
N ALA A 146 -14.92 0.32 -3.40
CA ALA A 146 -13.63 0.46 -4.07
C ALA A 146 -12.47 -0.21 -3.30
N ILE A 147 -12.68 -0.61 -2.04
CA ILE A 147 -11.70 -1.39 -1.28
C ILE A 147 -11.64 -2.87 -1.70
N VAL A 148 -12.73 -3.40 -2.26
CA VAL A 148 -12.85 -4.83 -2.58
C VAL A 148 -11.81 -5.27 -3.63
N PRO A 149 -11.61 -4.55 -4.75
CA PRO A 149 -10.54 -4.90 -5.70
C PRO A 149 -9.15 -4.92 -5.07
N PHE A 150 -8.85 -3.97 -4.17
CA PHE A 150 -7.58 -3.92 -3.44
C PHE A 150 -7.41 -5.15 -2.53
N MET A 151 -8.47 -5.56 -1.83
CA MET A 151 -8.44 -6.77 -1.01
C MET A 151 -8.23 -8.03 -1.82
N VAL A 152 -8.95 -8.18 -2.94
CA VAL A 152 -8.81 -9.35 -3.83
C VAL A 152 -7.38 -9.42 -4.34
N TYR A 153 -6.80 -8.28 -4.72
CA TYR A 153 -5.41 -8.19 -5.15
C TYR A 153 -4.42 -8.63 -4.05
N GLN A 154 -4.56 -8.13 -2.82
CA GLN A 154 -3.68 -8.53 -1.71
C GLN A 154 -3.84 -10.01 -1.33
N LEU A 155 -5.08 -10.49 -1.21
CA LEU A 155 -5.39 -11.87 -0.80
C LEU A 155 -5.00 -12.91 -1.86
N ALA A 156 -5.03 -12.53 -3.14
CA ALA A 156 -4.54 -13.36 -4.25
C ALA A 156 -3.00 -13.52 -4.27
N GLY A 157 -2.29 -12.91 -3.32
CA GLY A 157 -0.84 -13.07 -3.14
C GLY A 157 0.01 -12.10 -3.96
N PHE A 158 -0.61 -11.10 -4.61
CA PHE A 158 0.12 -10.10 -5.37
C PHE A 158 0.69 -8.96 -4.50
N GLY A 159 0.22 -8.85 -3.25
CA GLY A 159 0.73 -7.91 -2.26
C GLY A 159 2.09 -8.32 -1.68
N THR A 160 2.90 -7.34 -1.33
CA THR A 160 4.24 -7.56 -0.73
C THR A 160 4.12 -8.24 0.64
N LEU A 161 3.02 -7.98 1.35
CA LEU A 161 2.71 -8.57 2.65
C LEU A 161 2.64 -10.12 2.59
N HIS A 162 2.29 -10.70 1.44
CA HIS A 162 2.23 -12.16 1.25
C HIS A 162 3.57 -12.86 1.48
N PHE A 163 4.68 -12.16 1.22
CA PHE A 163 6.04 -12.69 1.37
C PHE A 163 6.60 -12.49 2.77
N VAL A 164 6.00 -11.58 3.56
CA VAL A 164 6.53 -11.11 4.83
C VAL A 164 5.96 -11.90 6.00
N VAL A 165 4.66 -12.21 5.96
CA VAL A 165 3.97 -12.89 7.06
C VAL A 165 3.42 -14.24 6.61
N SER A 166 3.08 -15.10 7.57
CA SER A 166 2.39 -16.35 7.27
C SER A 166 1.05 -16.08 6.58
N ARG A 167 0.56 -17.04 5.79
CA ARG A 167 -0.73 -16.93 5.08
C ARG A 167 -1.88 -16.55 6.02
N GLN A 168 -1.95 -17.15 7.20
CA GLN A 168 -3.01 -16.88 8.17
C GLN A 168 -2.97 -15.43 8.68
N VAL A 169 -1.77 -14.92 8.98
CA VAL A 169 -1.59 -13.53 9.42
C VAL A 169 -1.89 -12.56 8.29
N ASN A 170 -1.48 -12.87 7.05
CA ASN A 170 -1.82 -12.06 5.88
C ASN A 170 -3.34 -11.93 5.71
N TRP A 171 -4.07 -13.04 5.87
CA TRP A 171 -5.53 -13.06 5.82
C TRP A 171 -6.15 -12.24 6.95
N LEU A 172 -5.66 -12.40 8.19
CA LEU A 172 -6.14 -11.66 9.35
C LEU A 172 -6.00 -10.14 9.12
N ILE A 173 -4.81 -9.69 8.70
CA ILE A 173 -4.54 -8.27 8.44
C ILE A 173 -5.45 -7.77 7.31
N ASN A 174 -5.52 -8.48 6.19
CA ASN A 174 -6.33 -8.05 5.05
C ASN A 174 -7.83 -8.04 5.31
N LEU A 175 -8.35 -8.92 6.16
CA LEU A 175 -9.75 -8.91 6.58
C LEU A 175 -10.05 -7.82 7.62
N SER A 176 -9.06 -7.46 8.46
CA SER A 176 -9.24 -6.40 9.45
C SER A 176 -9.35 -5.00 8.82
N ILE A 177 -8.63 -4.75 7.72
CA ILE A 177 -8.64 -3.46 7.00
C ILE A 177 -10.05 -3.02 6.57
N PRO A 178 -10.81 -3.80 5.78
CA PRO A 178 -12.16 -3.40 5.36
C PRO A 178 -13.12 -3.29 6.54
N VAL A 179 -12.99 -4.14 7.55
CA VAL A 179 -13.84 -4.09 8.75
C VAL A 179 -13.63 -2.76 9.47
N LEU A 180 -12.37 -2.35 9.67
CA LEU A 180 -12.05 -1.08 10.31
C LEU A 180 -12.53 0.12 9.48
N ILE A 181 -12.36 0.08 8.16
CA ILE A 181 -12.78 1.16 7.25
C ILE A 181 -14.31 1.28 7.19
N LEU A 182 -15.02 0.17 7.03
CA LEU A 182 -16.49 0.15 7.02
C LEU A 182 -17.05 0.57 8.39
N THR A 183 -16.44 0.14 9.48
CA THR A 183 -16.85 0.54 10.84
C THR A 183 -16.64 2.04 11.05
N ALA A 184 -15.48 2.57 10.65
CA ALA A 184 -15.20 4.01 10.73
C ALA A 184 -16.19 4.82 9.91
N TYR A 185 -16.53 4.35 8.70
CA TYR A 185 -17.51 4.99 7.84
C TYR A 185 -18.92 4.99 8.44
N VAL A 186 -19.41 3.85 8.93
CA VAL A 186 -20.73 3.76 9.59
C VAL A 186 -20.77 4.62 10.84
N ALA A 187 -19.71 4.58 11.66
CA ALA A 187 -19.60 5.39 12.87
C ALA A 187 -19.64 6.90 12.55
N ASN A 188 -18.98 7.33 11.48
CA ASN A 188 -19.03 8.71 11.02
C ASN A 188 -20.46 9.13 10.64
N ARG A 189 -21.20 8.28 9.91
CA ARG A 189 -22.60 8.56 9.54
C ARG A 189 -23.55 8.64 10.73
N GLU A 190 -23.32 7.83 11.75
CA GLU A 190 -24.11 7.84 12.98
C GLU A 190 -23.65 8.91 13.98
N ALA A 191 -22.71 9.78 13.58
CA ALA A 191 -22.10 10.79 14.44
C ALA A 191 -21.45 10.22 15.73
N MET A 192 -21.01 8.96 15.68
CA MET A 192 -20.28 8.27 16.75
C MET A 192 -18.78 8.56 16.65
N PHE A 193 -18.39 9.81 16.90
CA PHE A 193 -17.02 10.30 16.70
C PHE A 193 -15.94 9.53 17.48
N LEU A 194 -16.25 9.04 18.68
CA LEU A 194 -15.31 8.25 19.46
C LEU A 194 -14.98 6.93 18.76
N LEU A 195 -15.99 6.23 18.25
CA LEU A 195 -15.82 4.95 17.57
C LEU A 195 -15.04 5.14 16.28
N GLU A 196 -15.41 6.14 15.47
CA GLU A 196 -14.69 6.51 14.25
C GLU A 196 -13.20 6.75 14.52
N ARG A 197 -12.90 7.58 15.53
CA ARG A 197 -11.52 7.91 15.90
C ARG A 197 -10.74 6.69 16.36
N LEU A 198 -11.36 5.81 17.16
CA LEU A 198 -10.72 4.58 17.63
C LEU A 198 -10.46 3.61 16.49
N THR A 199 -11.42 3.41 15.59
CA THR A 199 -11.28 2.51 14.45
C THR A 199 -10.25 3.03 13.44
N GLY A 200 -10.28 4.32 13.13
CA GLY A 200 -9.29 4.96 12.27
C GLY A 200 -7.89 4.93 12.89
N GLY A 201 -7.76 5.29 14.17
CA GLY A 201 -6.48 5.22 14.88
C GLY A 201 -5.92 3.80 14.94
N THR A 202 -6.77 2.81 15.20
CA THR A 202 -6.39 1.38 15.20
C THR A 202 -5.89 0.95 13.82
N LEU A 203 -6.55 1.38 12.74
CA LEU A 203 -6.12 1.11 11.38
C LEU A 203 -4.73 1.68 11.10
N VAL A 204 -4.46 2.95 11.46
CA VAL A 204 -3.13 3.57 11.29
C VAL A 204 -2.06 2.77 12.03
N LEU A 205 -2.30 2.45 13.30
CA LEU A 205 -1.34 1.74 14.14
C LEU A 205 -1.06 0.35 13.59
N LEU A 206 -2.10 -0.37 13.15
CA LEU A 206 -1.95 -1.68 12.53
C LEU A 206 -1.13 -1.62 11.23
N MET A 207 -1.44 -0.68 10.33
CA MET A 207 -0.71 -0.52 9.05
C MET A 207 0.74 -0.10 9.28
N THR A 208 0.95 0.83 10.20
CA THR A 208 2.30 1.31 10.55
C THR A 208 3.13 0.17 11.16
N GLY A 209 2.58 -0.54 12.13
CA GLY A 209 3.25 -1.68 12.76
C GLY A 209 3.58 -2.78 11.76
N THR A 210 2.64 -3.10 10.87
CA THR A 210 2.83 -4.11 9.81
C THR A 210 3.89 -3.69 8.81
N ALA A 211 3.90 -2.42 8.39
CA ALA A 211 4.91 -1.89 7.48
C ALA A 211 6.31 -1.91 8.10
N ILE A 212 6.44 -1.48 9.36
CA ILE A 212 7.72 -1.50 10.09
C ILE A 212 8.23 -2.94 10.22
N TYR A 213 7.37 -3.86 10.67
CA TYR A 213 7.71 -5.27 10.76
C TYR A 213 8.19 -5.81 9.41
N GLY A 214 7.46 -5.54 8.34
CA GLY A 214 7.81 -6.04 7.02
C GLY A 214 9.10 -5.45 6.45
N ILE A 215 9.43 -4.20 6.75
CA ILE A 215 10.73 -3.62 6.38
C ILE A 215 11.88 -4.41 7.03
N PHE A 216 11.77 -4.76 8.30
CA PHE A 216 12.81 -5.53 8.99
C PHE A 216 12.86 -6.98 8.50
N GLU A 217 11.72 -7.62 8.28
CA GLU A 217 11.68 -9.00 7.80
C GLU A 217 12.21 -9.11 6.36
N LEU A 218 11.89 -8.18 5.46
CA LEU A 218 12.45 -8.14 4.11
C LEU A 218 13.98 -8.01 4.12
N LYS A 219 14.53 -7.19 5.03
CA LYS A 219 15.99 -7.10 5.23
C LYS A 219 16.57 -8.44 5.69
N ARG A 220 15.91 -9.10 6.64
CA ARG A 220 16.34 -10.40 7.17
C ARG A 220 16.30 -11.50 6.10
N MET A 221 15.21 -11.58 5.33
CA MET A 221 15.04 -12.55 4.26
C MET A 221 16.09 -12.38 3.17
N GLN A 222 16.39 -11.13 2.78
CA GLN A 222 17.43 -10.85 1.80
C GLN A 222 18.82 -11.25 2.32
N ALA A 223 19.15 -10.93 3.57
CA ALA A 223 20.43 -11.31 4.16
C ALA A 223 20.61 -12.84 4.23
N ASP A 224 19.56 -13.56 4.63
CA ASP A 224 19.55 -15.03 4.67
C ASP A 224 19.66 -15.65 3.27
N HIS A 225 18.95 -15.08 2.30
CA HIS A 225 19.05 -15.49 0.91
C HIS A 225 20.48 -15.29 0.37
N ASP A 226 21.09 -14.13 0.60
CA ASP A 226 22.45 -13.83 0.10
C ASP A 226 23.52 -14.70 0.77
N ALA A 227 23.35 -15.05 2.06
CA ALA A 227 24.26 -15.93 2.79
C ALA A 227 24.23 -17.39 2.31
N ARG A 228 23.06 -17.89 1.91
CA ARG A 228 22.86 -19.30 1.54
C ARG A 228 22.83 -19.56 0.04
N LYS A 229 22.83 -18.52 -0.79
CA LYS A 229 22.77 -18.67 -2.25
C LYS A 229 24.01 -19.39 -2.78
N PRO A 230 23.87 -20.52 -3.50
CA PRO A 230 25.01 -21.20 -4.08
C PRO A 230 25.71 -20.31 -5.12
N PRO A 231 27.05 -20.34 -5.20
CA PRO A 231 27.80 -19.57 -6.17
C PRO A 231 27.34 -19.94 -7.58
N LYS A 232 27.07 -18.93 -8.42
CA LYS A 232 26.70 -19.14 -9.83
C LYS A 232 27.84 -19.90 -10.50
N VAL A 233 27.60 -21.14 -10.91
CA VAL A 233 28.49 -21.83 -11.86
C VAL A 233 28.48 -21.01 -13.13
N GLY A 234 29.61 -20.36 -13.45
CA GLY A 234 29.74 -19.54 -14.64
C GLY A 234 29.44 -20.37 -15.89
N LYS A 235 28.74 -19.78 -16.87
CA LYS A 235 28.43 -20.45 -18.16
C LYS A 235 29.65 -21.12 -18.81
N HIS A 236 30.85 -20.55 -18.61
CA HIS A 236 32.10 -21.11 -19.13
C HIS A 236 32.59 -22.39 -18.45
N ALA A 237 32.17 -22.68 -17.21
CA ALA A 237 32.51 -23.94 -16.54
C ALA A 237 31.66 -25.12 -17.06
N VAL A 238 30.46 -24.84 -17.58
CA VAL A 238 29.58 -25.84 -18.19
C VAL A 238 30.06 -26.19 -19.61
N GLU A 239 30.56 -25.21 -20.38
CA GLU A 239 31.16 -25.48 -21.70
C GLU A 239 32.48 -26.26 -21.59
N ALA A 240 33.30 -26.02 -20.56
CA ALA A 240 34.54 -26.77 -20.34
C ALA A 240 34.31 -28.22 -19.88
N ALA A 241 33.17 -28.51 -19.23
CA ALA A 241 32.81 -29.87 -18.78
C ALA A 241 32.11 -30.71 -19.86
N VAL A 242 31.74 -30.11 -21.00
CA VAL A 242 31.03 -30.75 -22.11
C VAL A 242 31.92 -30.85 -23.37
N ALA A 243 33.15 -30.33 -23.33
CA ALA A 243 34.13 -30.59 -24.37
C ALA A 243 34.70 -32.02 -24.21
N PRO A 244 34.65 -32.86 -25.27
CA PRO A 244 35.11 -34.26 -25.23
C PRO A 244 36.62 -34.41 -25.06
#